data_AF-A0A523EBF1-F1
#
_entry.id   AF-A0A523EBF1-F1
#
_cell.length_a   1.000
_cell.length_b   1.000
_cell.length_c   1.000
_cell.angle_alpha   90.00
_cell.angle_beta   90.00
_cell.angle_gamma   90.00
#
_symmetry.space_group_name_H-M   'P 1'
#
loop_
_entity.id
_entity.type
_entity.pdbx_description
1 polymer ?
#
loop_
_entity_poly.entity_id
_entity_poly.type
_entity_poly.pdbx_seq_one_letter_code
_entity_poly.pdbx_strand_id
1 'polypeptide(L)'
;MGIIRTIFVYALVFALLLTGATLAIFIWSNFDQRVVIYFTDYFRTFELPLSAALVGALVIGFLFSFILSIPNQFRLRGRVRDHRRKIERLESELAELRKLPLSDVDLSTALPDSPDPGSTDGP
;
A
#
# COMPACT_ATOMS: atom_id res chain seq x y z
N MET A 1 14.66 12.28 -7.66
CA MET A 1 13.23 11.88 -7.57
C MET A 1 12.36 12.42 -8.72
N GLY A 2 12.55 13.65 -9.20
CA GLY A 2 11.72 14.21 -10.29
C GLY A 2 11.84 13.49 -11.65
N ILE A 3 13.06 13.16 -12.09
CA ILE A 3 13.33 12.53 -13.39
C ILE A 3 12.73 11.11 -13.47
N ILE A 4 12.83 10.33 -12.39
CA ILE A 4 12.23 8.99 -12.32
C ILE A 4 10.70 9.10 -12.42
N ARG A 5 10.10 10.09 -11.75
CA ARG A 5 8.65 10.34 -11.84
C ARG A 5 8.21 10.72 -13.25
N THR A 6 8.97 11.59 -13.93
CA THR A 6 8.64 12.00 -15.31
C THR A 6 8.77 10.83 -16.29
N ILE A 7 9.84 10.03 -16.18
CA ILE A 7 10.02 8.84 -17.03
C ILE A 7 8.86 7.86 -16.81
N PHE A 8 8.48 7.61 -15.55
CA PHE A 8 7.36 6.72 -15.24
C PHE A 8 6.03 7.24 -15.82
N VAL A 9 5.78 8.54 -15.73
CA VAL A 9 4.57 9.16 -16.32
C VAL A 9 4.57 9.02 -17.85
N TYR A 10 5.69 9.30 -18.52
CA TYR A 10 5.77 9.13 -19.97
C TYR A 10 5.62 7.67 -20.40
N ALA A 11 6.24 6.73 -19.70
CA ALA A 11 6.08 5.30 -19.95
C ALA A 11 4.63 4.86 -19.77
N LEU A 12 3.95 5.34 -18.73
CA LEU A 12 2.52 5.07 -18.49
C LEU A 12 1.66 5.61 -19.63
N VAL A 13 1.85 6.88 -20.03
CA VAL A 13 1.10 7.51 -21.12
C VAL A 13 1.35 6.77 -22.44
N PHE A 14 2.60 6.41 -22.73
CA PHE A 14 2.95 5.66 -23.93
C PHE A 14 2.31 4.27 -23.96
N ALA A 15 2.34 3.54 -22.85
CA ALA A 15 1.69 2.24 -22.73
C ALA A 15 0.16 2.36 -22.92
N LEU A 16 -0.45 3.41 -22.38
CA LEU A 16 -1.88 3.66 -22.52
C LEU A 16 -2.26 3.99 -23.97
N LEU A 17 -1.42 4.76 -24.66
CA LEU A 17 -1.57 5.08 -26.09
C LEU A 17 -1.42 3.81 -26.96
N LEU A 18 -0.39 3.00 -26.71
CA LEU A 18 -0.21 1.70 -27.38
C LEU A 18 -1.40 0.78 -27.19
N THR A 19 -1.89 0.67 -25.96
CA THR A 19 -3.06 -0.17 -25.63
C THR A 19 -4.31 0.34 -26.35
N GLY A 20 -4.53 1.65 -26.37
CA GLY A 20 -5.64 2.25 -27.12
C GLY A 20 -5.55 2.00 -28.63
N ALA A 21 -4.35 2.10 -29.21
CA ALA A 21 -4.11 1.83 -30.62
C ALA A 21 -4.37 0.37 -30.99
N THR A 22 -3.89 -0.59 -30.19
CA THR A 22 -4.15 -2.02 -30.44
C THR A 22 -5.62 -2.37 -30.31
N LEU A 23 -6.33 -1.81 -29.33
CA LEU A 23 -7.79 -1.93 -29.20
C LEU A 23 -8.52 -1.38 -30.42
N ALA A 24 -8.12 -0.21 -30.92
CA ALA A 24 -8.75 0.40 -32.10
C ALA A 24 -8.54 -0.46 -33.37
N ILE A 25 -7.32 -0.95 -33.59
CA ILE A 25 -7.01 -1.85 -34.71
C ILE A 25 -7.82 -3.15 -34.60
N PHE A 26 -7.93 -3.70 -33.39
CA PHE A 26 -8.72 -4.90 -33.15
C PHE A 26 -10.21 -4.68 -33.45
N ILE A 27 -10.80 -3.58 -32.98
CA ILE A 27 -12.21 -3.24 -33.24
C ILE A 27 -12.46 -3.08 -34.73
N TRP A 28 -11.57 -2.36 -35.43
CA TRP A 28 -11.68 -2.15 -36.88
C TRP A 28 -11.58 -3.45 -37.66
N SER A 29 -10.59 -4.28 -37.33
CA SER A 29 -10.32 -5.53 -38.06
C SER A 29 -11.39 -6.60 -37.83
N ASN A 30 -12.09 -6.55 -36.69
CA ASN A 30 -13.11 -7.53 -36.31
C ASN A 30 -14.53 -6.94 -36.34
N PHE A 31 -14.74 -5.84 -37.06
CA PHE A 31 -16.01 -5.12 -37.07
C PHE A 31 -17.17 -5.94 -37.63
N ASP A 32 -16.94 -6.67 -38.74
CA ASP A 32 -17.96 -7.51 -39.38
C ASP A 32 -18.12 -8.88 -38.73
N GLN A 33 -17.25 -9.25 -37.80
CA GLN A 33 -17.32 -10.56 -37.14
C GLN A 33 -18.44 -10.54 -36.09
N ARG A 34 -19.54 -11.24 -36.40
CA ARG A 34 -20.67 -11.42 -35.48
C ARG A 34 -20.49 -12.67 -34.65
N VAL A 35 -20.86 -12.59 -33.37
CA VAL A 35 -20.83 -13.69 -32.43
C VAL A 35 -22.13 -13.78 -31.66
N VAL A 36 -22.49 -15.01 -31.29
CA VAL A 36 -23.61 -15.31 -30.42
C VAL A 36 -23.03 -15.83 -29.11
N ILE A 37 -23.37 -15.17 -28.01
CA ILE A 37 -22.93 -15.56 -26.68
C ILE A 37 -24.00 -16.43 -26.05
N TYR A 38 -23.62 -17.62 -25.62
CA TYR A 38 -24.47 -18.54 -24.89
C TYR A 38 -24.09 -18.46 -23.41
N PHE A 39 -25.01 -17.95 -22.59
CA PHE A 39 -24.83 -17.92 -21.13
C PHE A 39 -25.33 -19.23 -20.48
N THR A 40 -26.38 -19.82 -21.05
CA THR A 40 -26.97 -21.12 -20.70
C THR A 40 -27.62 -21.71 -21.96
N ASP A 41 -27.96 -23.00 -22.00
CA ASP A 41 -28.66 -23.66 -23.12
C ASP A 41 -29.92 -22.91 -23.59
N TYR A 42 -30.61 -22.20 -22.69
CA TYR A 42 -31.82 -21.42 -22.99
C TYR A 42 -31.58 -19.91 -23.12
N PHE A 43 -30.44 -19.41 -22.64
CA PHE A 43 -30.13 -17.98 -22.60
C PHE A 43 -29.01 -17.66 -23.57
N ARG A 44 -29.40 -17.23 -24.78
CA ARG A 44 -28.49 -16.74 -25.80
C ARG A 44 -28.74 -15.26 -26.08
N THR A 45 -27.68 -14.55 -26.39
CA THR A 45 -27.77 -13.17 -26.85
C THR A 45 -28.02 -13.12 -28.37
N PHE A 46 -28.54 -11.99 -28.85
CA PHE A 46 -28.66 -11.70 -30.28
C PHE A 46 -27.28 -11.64 -30.96
N GLU A 47 -27.26 -11.70 -32.29
CA GLU A 47 -26.02 -11.55 -33.06
C GLU A 47 -25.41 -10.16 -32.81
N LEU A 48 -24.35 -10.14 -32.02
CA LEU A 48 -23.61 -8.92 -31.69
C LEU A 48 -22.24 -8.95 -32.36
N PRO A 49 -21.71 -7.79 -32.76
CA PRO A 49 -20.31 -7.69 -33.16
C PRO A 49 -19.39 -8.18 -32.03
N LEU A 50 -18.36 -8.94 -32.37
CA LEU A 50 -17.36 -9.45 -31.43
C LEU A 50 -16.72 -8.31 -30.63
N SER A 51 -16.45 -7.19 -31.30
CA SER A 51 -15.95 -5.97 -30.69
C SER A 51 -16.89 -5.45 -29.60
N ALA A 52 -18.19 -5.39 -29.85
CA ALA A 52 -19.18 -4.93 -28.88
C ALA A 52 -19.29 -5.87 -27.67
N ALA A 53 -19.24 -7.18 -27.90
CA ALA A 53 -19.23 -8.19 -26.85
C ALA A 53 -18.01 -8.03 -25.92
N LEU A 54 -16.82 -7.90 -26.50
CA LEU A 54 -15.57 -7.77 -25.74
C LEU A 54 -15.48 -6.44 -24.99
N VAL A 55 -15.87 -5.33 -25.62
CA VAL A 55 -15.93 -4.02 -24.96
C VAL A 55 -16.95 -4.05 -23.81
N GLY A 56 -18.11 -4.67 -24.01
CA GLY A 56 -19.11 -4.85 -22.95
C GLY A 56 -18.56 -5.64 -21.76
N ALA A 57 -17.91 -6.77 -22.03
CA ALA A 57 -17.28 -7.59 -20.98
C ALA A 57 -16.17 -6.82 -20.23
N LEU A 58 -15.35 -6.05 -20.94
CA LEU A 58 -14.31 -5.20 -20.36
C LEU A 58 -14.90 -4.14 -19.43
N VAL A 59 -15.95 -3.43 -19.89
CA VAL A 59 -16.62 -2.39 -19.08
C VAL A 59 -17.24 -3.00 -17.83
N ILE A 60 -17.90 -4.15 -17.95
CA ILE A 60 -18.48 -4.86 -16.80
C ILE A 60 -17.38 -5.27 -15.83
N GLY A 61 -16.31 -5.91 -16.32
CA GLY A 61 -15.17 -6.31 -15.49
C GLY A 61 -14.51 -5.13 -14.78
N PHE A 62 -14.35 -3.99 -15.47
CA PHE A 62 -13.86 -2.75 -14.89
C PHE A 62 -14.78 -2.23 -13.80
N LEU A 63 -16.09 -2.24 -14.01
CA LEU A 63 -17.08 -1.78 -13.03
C LEU A 63 -17.04 -2.66 -11.77
N PHE A 64 -16.96 -3.97 -11.93
CA PHE A 64 -16.77 -4.92 -10.82
C PHE A 64 -15.46 -4.65 -10.09
N SER A 65 -14.35 -4.49 -10.80
CA SER A 65 -13.06 -4.17 -10.20
C SER A 65 -13.11 -2.86 -9.41
N PHE A 66 -13.74 -1.83 -9.97
CA PHE A 66 -13.95 -0.55 -9.31
C PHE A 66 -14.73 -0.71 -8.01
N ILE A 67 -15.87 -1.42 -8.04
CA ILE A 67 -16.70 -1.69 -6.87
C ILE A 67 -15.91 -2.46 -5.80
N LEU A 68 -15.14 -3.48 -6.19
CA LEU A 68 -14.29 -4.26 -5.28
C LEU A 68 -13.12 -3.44 -4.70
N SER A 69 -12.64 -2.42 -5.42
CA SER A 69 -11.55 -1.55 -4.98
C SER A 69 -11.97 -0.56 -3.88
N ILE A 70 -13.26 -0.17 -3.84
CA ILE A 70 -13.80 0.77 -2.85
C ILE A 70 -13.46 0.37 -1.40
N PRO A 71 -13.79 -0.84 -0.91
CA PRO A 71 -13.53 -1.22 0.48
C PRO A 71 -12.03 -1.26 0.82
N ASN A 72 -11.16 -1.55 -0.15
CA ASN A 72 -9.72 -1.59 0.08
C ASN A 72 -9.16 -0.18 0.39
N GLN A 73 -9.68 0.84 -0.29
CA GLN A 73 -9.34 2.25 -0.05
C GLN A 73 -9.72 2.70 1.37
N PHE A 74 -10.87 2.25 1.88
CA PHE A 74 -11.33 2.56 3.24
C PHE A 74 -10.49 1.87 4.30
N ARG A 75 -10.13 0.59 4.12
CA ARG A 75 -9.20 -0.12 5.03
C ARG A 75 -7.84 0.55 5.08
N LEU A 76 -7.34 1.06 3.95
CA LEU A 76 -6.04 1.71 3.88
C LEU A 76 -6.02 3.04 4.64
N ARG A 77 -7.07 3.86 4.52
CA ARG A 77 -7.23 5.10 5.29
C ARG A 77 -7.33 4.84 6.80
N GLY A 78 -8.02 3.76 7.20
CA GLY A 78 -8.07 3.32 8.60
C GLY A 78 -6.69 3.01 9.16
N ARG A 79 -5.91 2.18 8.45
CA ARG A 79 -4.53 1.83 8.86
C ARG A 79 -3.63 3.04 8.96
N VAL A 80 -3.71 4.00 8.03
CA VAL A 80 -2.91 5.24 8.09
C VAL A 80 -3.22 6.03 9.37
N ARG A 81 -4.48 6.10 9.78
CA ARG A 81 -4.90 6.80 11.00
C ARG A 81 -4.46 6.05 12.26
N ASP A 82 -4.51 4.73 12.25
CA ASP A 82 -4.02 3.89 13.36
C ASP A 82 -2.50 3.93 13.50
N HIS A 83 -1.76 3.91 12.38
CA HIS A 83 -0.30 4.05 12.40
C HIS A 83 0.13 5.42 12.90
N ARG A 84 -0.56 6.50 12.51
CA ARG A 84 -0.28 7.85 13.02
C ARG A 84 -0.50 7.97 14.53
N ARG A 85 -1.57 7.37 15.05
CA ARG A 85 -1.84 7.32 16.50
C ARG A 85 -0.79 6.52 17.27
N LYS A 86 -0.29 5.43 16.69
CA LYS A 86 0.80 4.63 17.31
C LYS A 86 2.10 5.42 17.39
N ILE A 87 2.45 6.16 16.34
CA ILE A 87 3.65 7.03 16.33
C ILE A 87 3.54 8.07 17.44
N GLU A 88 2.41 8.78 17.51
CA GLU A 88 2.20 9.85 18.51
C GLU A 88 2.27 9.32 19.95
N ARG A 89 1.76 8.10 20.19
CA ARG A 89 1.84 7.44 21.50
C ARG A 89 3.26 6.99 21.86
N LEU A 90 3.98 6.41 20.90
CA LEU A 90 5.38 6.01 21.09
C LEU A 90 6.29 7.22 21.33
N GLU A 91 6.03 8.33 20.65
CA GLU A 91 6.71 9.61 20.87
C GLU A 91 6.42 10.17 22.27
N SER A 92 5.18 10.08 22.76
CA SER A 92 4.85 10.52 24.12
C SER A 92 5.47 9.64 25.21
N GLU A 93 5.50 8.33 25.02
CA GLU A 93 6.14 7.39 25.95
C GLU A 93 7.65 7.64 26.02
N LEU A 94 8.31 7.84 24.88
CA LEU A 94 9.72 8.24 24.85
C LEU A 94 9.95 9.60 25.52
N ALA A 95 9.05 10.56 25.35
CA ALA A 95 9.16 11.86 25.99
C ALA A 95 8.96 11.79 27.51
N GLU A 96 8.11 10.89 28.02
CA GLU A 96 7.95 10.62 29.46
C GLU A 96 9.16 9.89 30.04
N LEU A 97 9.65 8.83 29.38
CA LEU A 97 10.87 8.13 29.80
C LEU A 97 12.10 9.06 29.83
N ARG A 98 12.17 10.03 28.92
CA ARG A 98 13.26 11.01 28.88
C ARG A 98 13.14 12.10 29.93
N LYS A 99 11.94 12.30 30.50
CA LYS A 99 11.67 13.23 31.60
C LYS A 99 11.80 12.58 32.96
N LEU A 100 11.91 11.25 33.05
CA LEU A 100 12.27 10.61 34.31
C LEU A 100 13.65 11.14 34.73
N PRO A 101 13.75 11.78 35.90
CA PRO A 101 15.04 12.23 36.39
C PRO A 101 15.91 10.99 36.65
N LEU A 102 17.07 10.91 36.00
CA LEU A 102 18.11 9.92 36.26
C LEU A 102 18.76 10.11 37.66
N SER A 103 18.09 10.77 38.60
CA SER A 103 18.65 11.25 39.88
C SER A 103 18.78 10.18 40.95
N ASP A 104 18.17 9.00 40.77
CA ASP A 104 18.05 8.04 41.88
C ASP A 104 18.95 6.82 41.73
N VAL A 105 19.86 6.80 40.74
CA VAL A 105 20.98 5.86 40.74
C VAL A 105 22.22 6.62 41.16
N ASP A 106 22.27 6.94 42.45
CA ASP A 106 23.49 7.37 43.11
C ASP A 106 24.42 6.15 43.17
N LEU A 107 25.14 5.90 42.07
CA LEU A 107 26.10 4.80 41.90
C LEU A 107 27.26 4.89 42.91
N SER A 108 27.33 5.98 43.69
CA SER A 108 28.29 6.20 44.77
C SER A 108 27.95 5.43 46.05
N THR A 109 26.69 5.06 46.29
CA THR A 109 26.30 4.28 47.49
C THR A 109 26.32 2.75 47.28
N ALA A 110 26.55 2.29 46.04
CA ALA A 110 26.58 0.86 45.69
C ALA A 110 27.97 0.22 45.79
N LEU A 111 29.02 0.99 46.05
CA LEU A 111 30.34 0.46 46.35
C LEU A 111 30.55 0.53 47.87
N PRO A 112 30.54 -0.60 48.60
CA PRO A 112 31.00 -0.60 49.97
C PRO A 112 32.44 -0.08 49.98
N ASP A 113 32.74 0.87 50.87
CA ASP A 113 34.09 1.36 51.12
C ASP A 113 35.06 0.18 51.08
N SER A 114 35.96 0.18 50.08
CA SER A 114 37.05 -0.77 50.08
C SER A 114 37.86 -0.49 51.35
N PRO A 115 38.16 -1.50 52.18
CA PRO A 115 38.98 -1.29 53.35
C PRO A 115 40.31 -0.65 52.91
N ASP A 116 40.64 0.48 53.53
CA ASP A 116 41.92 1.16 53.36
C ASP A 116 43.06 0.16 53.58
N PRO A 117 43.91 -0.14 52.57
CA PRO A 117 45.01 -1.09 52.71
C PRO A 117 46.18 -0.53 53.57
N GLY A 118 46.00 0.59 54.26
CA GLY A 118 47.06 1.34 54.93
C GLY A 118 47.14 1.26 56.46
N SER A 119 46.18 0.67 57.20
CA SER A 119 46.28 0.65 58.68
C SER A 119 47.04 -0.57 59.20
N THR A 120 48.38 -0.53 59.10
CA THR A 120 49.26 -1.42 59.87
C THR A 120 49.40 -0.89 61.29
N ASP A 121 48.40 -1.15 62.14
CA ASP A 121 48.58 -1.06 63.59
C ASP A 121 48.94 -2.46 64.11
N GLY A 122 50.25 -2.71 64.21
CA GLY A 122 50.80 -3.81 64.99
C GLY A 122 51.07 -3.38 66.44
N PRO A 123 51.04 -4.31 67.42
CA PRO A 123 51.50 -4.06 68.78
C PRO A 123 53.02 -3.85 68.87
#